data_AF-A0A0P9FE04-F1
#
_entry.id   AF-A0A0P9FE04-F1
#
_cell.length_a   1.000
_cell.length_b   1.000
_cell.length_c   1.000
_cell.angle_alpha   90.00
_cell.angle_beta   90.00
_cell.angle_gamma   90.00
#
_symmetry.space_group_name_H-M   'P 1'
#
loop_
_entity.id
_entity.type
_entity.pdbx_description
1 polymer ?
#
loop_
_entity_poly.entity_id
_entity_poly.type
_entity_poly.pdbx_seq_one_letter_code
_entity_poly.pdbx_strand_id
1 'polypeptide(L)'
;MTTSVATHTAPLLFQRLLQPPGRCVVGFSGSREPDDQTWEAMRLAAETVLFLADIPDRERLLRVGDAAGVDALIRSVCEMFGKETTHLQVYDRDVGSGSMHAALIARSIKLAVDLSREPAALLIAGPAKTCPWSIQPTGIWIAGKNQLRQKETSGTWSTIGVAVGLGVPCLVYLPLPIMPPNRGRWNWQPTGIDGWWEHAGVH
;
A
#
# COMPACT_ATOMS: atom_id res chain seq x y z
N MET A 1 15.96 -0.50 19.22
CA MET A 1 16.23 -1.50 18.16
C MET A 1 15.49 -1.10 16.87
N THR A 2 15.71 0.12 16.38
CA THR A 2 15.01 0.70 15.21
C THR A 2 15.86 0.69 13.94
N THR A 3 17.11 0.25 14.01
CA THR A 3 18.09 0.33 12.92
C THR A 3 17.91 -0.70 11.81
N SER A 4 17.27 -1.85 12.06
CA SER A 4 17.17 -2.94 11.05
C SER A 4 16.23 -2.61 9.87
N VAL A 5 15.08 -2.01 10.15
CA VAL A 5 14.02 -1.71 9.14
C VAL A 5 14.53 -0.67 8.13
N ALA A 6 15.36 0.27 8.59
CA ALA A 6 15.84 1.37 7.76
C ALA A 6 16.94 0.97 6.77
N THR A 7 17.81 0.03 7.13
CA THR A 7 18.99 -0.29 6.31
C THR A 7 18.64 -1.02 5.01
N HIS A 8 17.45 -1.63 4.91
CA HIS A 8 17.13 -2.54 3.80
C HIS A 8 15.89 -2.14 2.98
N THR A 9 15.01 -1.30 3.50
CA THR A 9 13.79 -0.86 2.79
C THR A 9 14.10 -0.11 1.48
N ALA A 10 15.06 0.82 1.53
CA ALA A 10 15.41 1.63 0.35
C ALA A 10 15.98 0.79 -0.81
N PRO A 11 16.98 -0.10 -0.61
CA PRO A 11 17.51 -0.96 -1.69
C PRO A 11 16.45 -1.76 -2.47
N LEU A 12 15.44 -2.32 -1.79
CA LEU A 12 14.34 -3.05 -2.42
C LEU A 12 13.53 -2.17 -3.37
N LEU A 13 13.16 -1.00 -2.86
CA LEU A 13 12.37 -0.04 -3.60
C LEU A 13 13.16 0.54 -4.76
N PHE A 14 14.47 0.78 -4.59
CA PHE A 14 15.36 1.12 -5.70
C PHE A 14 15.32 0.03 -6.78
N GLN A 15 15.47 -1.25 -6.43
CA GLN A 15 15.41 -2.33 -7.43
C GLN A 15 14.08 -2.36 -8.18
N ARG A 16 12.95 -2.21 -7.49
CA ARG A 16 11.62 -2.30 -8.11
C ARG A 16 11.23 -1.04 -8.89
N LEU A 17 11.56 0.13 -8.36
CA LEU A 17 11.15 1.42 -8.93
C LEU A 17 12.15 1.96 -9.95
N LEU A 18 13.38 1.45 -10.04
CA LEU A 18 14.33 1.83 -11.08
C LEU A 18 14.10 1.09 -12.42
N GLN A 19 13.39 -0.03 -12.42
CA GLN A 19 13.34 -0.95 -13.58
C GLN A 19 12.51 -0.46 -14.77
N PRO A 20 11.39 0.28 -14.63
CA PRO A 20 10.81 0.95 -15.79
C PRO A 20 11.44 2.35 -15.97
N PRO A 21 12.14 2.63 -17.09
CA PRO A 21 12.32 4.02 -17.54
C PRO A 21 10.95 4.63 -17.84
N GLY A 22 10.80 5.94 -17.62
CA GLY A 22 9.52 6.63 -17.80
C GLY A 22 8.64 6.67 -16.54
N ARG A 23 7.32 6.77 -16.73
CA ARG A 23 6.33 7.00 -15.67
C ARG A 23 6.02 5.74 -14.87
N CYS A 24 5.97 5.86 -13.54
CA CYS A 24 5.51 4.82 -12.62
C CYS A 24 4.61 5.42 -11.54
N VAL A 25 3.51 4.75 -11.24
CA VAL A 25 2.53 5.19 -10.24
C VAL A 25 2.57 4.30 -9.01
N VAL A 26 2.79 4.90 -7.84
CA VAL A 26 2.93 4.18 -6.57
C VAL A 26 1.75 4.52 -5.67
N GLY A 27 0.92 3.54 -5.38
CA GLY A 27 -0.14 3.64 -4.39
C GLY A 27 0.37 3.34 -2.98
N PHE A 28 -0.13 4.05 -1.98
CA PHE A 28 0.07 3.73 -0.58
C PHE A 28 -1.25 3.40 0.11
N SER A 29 -1.23 2.39 0.99
CA SER A 29 -2.35 2.09 1.88
C SER A 29 -1.87 1.50 3.20
N GLY A 30 -2.42 1.93 4.33
CA GLY A 30 -1.98 1.38 5.60
C GLY A 30 -2.97 1.57 6.75
N SER A 31 -2.58 1.05 7.91
CA SER A 31 -3.35 1.21 9.13
C SER A 31 -3.53 2.69 9.50
N ARG A 32 -4.67 3.00 10.12
CA ARG A 32 -4.91 4.30 10.76
C ARG A 32 -4.15 4.47 12.06
N GLU A 33 -3.81 3.34 12.68
CA GLU A 33 -3.03 3.20 13.91
C GLU A 33 -1.89 2.21 13.60
N PRO A 34 -0.88 2.63 12.82
CA PRO A 34 0.31 1.80 12.60
C PRO A 34 1.17 1.75 13.87
N ASP A 35 1.89 0.65 14.07
CA ASP A 35 2.99 0.61 15.04
C ASP A 35 4.23 1.35 14.49
N ASP A 36 5.21 1.58 15.37
CA ASP A 36 6.43 2.33 15.05
C ASP A 36 7.22 1.72 13.87
N GLN A 37 7.24 0.40 13.75
CA GLN A 37 7.97 -0.28 12.68
C GLN A 37 7.29 -0.06 11.33
N THR A 38 5.96 -0.20 11.30
CA THR A 38 5.14 0.06 10.11
C THR A 38 5.22 1.53 9.72
N TRP A 39 5.15 2.44 10.69
CA TRP A 39 5.30 3.88 10.46
C TRP A 39 6.64 4.18 9.77
N GLU A 40 7.74 3.69 10.33
CA GLU A 40 9.08 3.94 9.80
C GLU A 40 9.30 3.31 8.42
N ALA A 41 8.84 2.07 8.21
CA ALA A 41 8.92 1.41 6.91
C ALA A 41 8.15 2.18 5.82
N MET A 42 6.94 2.68 6.14
CA MET A 42 6.13 3.46 5.20
C MET A 42 6.73 4.84 4.93
N ARG A 43 7.30 5.50 5.95
CA ARG A 43 8.00 6.79 5.80
C ARG A 43 9.16 6.65 4.82
N LEU A 44 10.06 5.70 5.07
CA LEU A 44 11.22 5.43 4.23
C LEU A 44 10.83 5.02 2.81
N ALA A 45 9.73 4.27 2.67
CA ALA A 45 9.21 3.92 1.36
C ALA A 45 8.78 5.14 0.55
N ALA A 46 8.02 6.05 1.17
CA ALA A 46 7.60 7.30 0.51
C ALA A 46 8.79 8.20 0.18
N GLU A 47 9.74 8.37 1.11
CA GLU A 47 10.96 9.15 0.86
C GLU A 47 11.77 8.58 -0.31
N THR A 48 11.89 7.26 -0.40
CA THR A 48 12.59 6.60 -1.51
C THR A 48 11.88 6.84 -2.85
N VAL A 49 10.55 6.73 -2.89
CA VAL A 49 9.77 7.01 -4.10
C VAL A 49 9.95 8.46 -4.55
N LEU A 50 9.90 9.41 -3.62
CA LEU A 50 10.03 10.84 -3.90
C LEU A 50 11.45 11.21 -4.34
N PHE A 51 12.47 10.67 -3.67
CA PHE A 51 13.85 10.84 -4.09
C PHE A 51 14.08 10.34 -5.54
N LEU A 52 13.44 9.22 -5.89
CA LEU A 52 13.48 8.68 -7.26
C LEU A 52 12.68 9.51 -8.27
N ALA A 53 11.75 10.35 -7.83
CA ALA A 53 10.95 11.23 -8.69
C ALA A 53 11.78 12.39 -9.26
N ASP A 54 12.91 12.73 -8.63
CA ASP A 54 13.80 13.82 -9.07
C ASP A 54 14.83 13.37 -10.12
N ILE A 55 14.86 12.08 -10.47
CA ILE A 55 15.75 11.57 -11.51
C ILE A 55 15.19 11.94 -12.90
N PRO A 56 16.00 12.55 -13.79
CA PRO A 56 15.57 12.87 -15.16
C PRO A 56 14.97 11.67 -15.90
N ASP A 57 13.99 11.94 -16.76
CA ASP A 57 13.26 10.95 -17.57
C ASP A 57 12.48 9.89 -16.76
N ARG A 58 12.28 10.15 -15.47
CA ARG A 58 11.47 9.32 -14.57
C ARG A 58 10.41 10.16 -13.92
N GLU A 59 9.16 9.84 -14.23
CA GLU A 59 8.02 10.43 -13.54
C GLU A 59 7.55 9.43 -12.48
N ARG A 60 7.51 9.85 -11.22
CA ARG A 60 6.91 9.06 -10.13
C ARG A 60 5.71 9.82 -9.60
N LEU A 61 4.55 9.18 -9.62
CA LEU A 61 3.31 9.74 -9.10
C LEU A 61 2.84 8.90 -7.92
N LEU A 62 2.58 9.54 -6.79
CA LEU A 62 2.07 8.92 -5.59
C LEU A 62 0.55 9.03 -5.56
N ARG A 63 -0.09 7.95 -5.12
CA ARG A 63 -1.54 7.86 -4.90
C ARG A 63 -1.82 7.42 -3.47
N VAL A 64 -2.67 8.13 -2.76
CA VAL A 64 -2.98 7.80 -1.36
C VAL A 64 -4.43 8.18 -1.01
N GLY A 65 -5.00 7.55 0.00
CA GLY A 65 -6.29 7.98 0.56
C GLY A 65 -6.18 9.20 1.49
N ASP A 66 -7.31 9.67 1.98
CA ASP A 66 -7.39 10.78 2.94
C ASP A 66 -7.45 10.35 4.42
N ALA A 67 -7.14 9.08 4.74
CA ALA A 67 -7.23 8.59 6.13
C ALA A 67 -6.16 9.17 7.07
N ALA A 68 -6.37 8.95 8.37
CA ALA A 68 -5.31 9.07 9.38
C ALA A 68 -4.28 7.93 9.26
N GLY A 69 -3.20 7.99 10.05
CA GLY A 69 -2.15 6.97 10.07
C GLY A 69 -1.27 7.04 8.83
N VAL A 70 -1.03 5.90 8.18
CA VAL A 70 -0.14 5.80 7.01
C VAL A 70 -0.52 6.78 5.90
N ASP A 71 -1.81 6.93 5.59
CA ASP A 71 -2.28 7.86 4.56
C ASP A 71 -1.92 9.32 4.88
N ALA A 72 -2.01 9.73 6.15
CA ALA A 72 -1.61 11.07 6.59
C ALA A 72 -0.09 11.25 6.60
N LEU A 73 0.66 10.22 6.99
CA LEU A 73 2.11 10.18 6.93
C LEU A 73 2.61 10.43 5.50
N ILE A 74 2.10 9.68 4.52
CA ILE A 74 2.57 9.82 3.13
C ILE A 74 2.31 11.23 2.59
N ARG A 75 1.15 11.82 2.91
CA ARG A 75 0.85 13.21 2.56
C ARG A 75 1.89 14.14 3.17
N SER A 76 2.10 14.07 4.49
CA SER A 76 3.11 14.90 5.20
C SER A 76 4.53 14.76 4.62
N VAL A 77 4.95 13.56 4.22
CA VAL A 77 6.24 13.36 3.55
C VAL A 77 6.29 14.08 2.20
N CYS A 78 5.20 14.07 1.41
CA CYS A 78 5.14 14.84 0.17
C CYS A 78 5.22 16.36 0.42
N GLU A 79 4.60 16.85 1.50
CA GLU A 79 4.68 18.26 1.93
C GLU A 79 6.13 18.66 2.24
N MET A 80 6.84 17.84 3.02
CA MET A 80 8.25 18.08 3.37
C MET A 80 9.19 18.13 2.15
N PHE A 81 8.88 17.37 1.09
CA PHE A 81 9.66 17.36 -0.15
C PHE A 81 9.20 18.44 -1.14
N GLY A 82 8.17 19.23 -0.83
CA GLY A 82 7.62 20.27 -1.71
C GLY A 82 6.93 19.71 -2.96
N LYS A 83 6.33 18.51 -2.86
CA LYS A 83 5.77 17.75 -4.00
C LYS A 83 4.25 17.57 -3.98
N GLU A 84 3.54 18.31 -3.12
CA GLU A 84 2.11 18.13 -2.83
C GLU A 84 1.18 18.18 -4.04
N THR A 85 1.52 18.96 -5.06
CA THR A 85 0.59 19.27 -6.16
C THR A 85 1.00 18.67 -7.50
N THR A 86 2.28 18.33 -7.71
CA THR A 86 2.78 17.82 -8.99
C THR A 86 2.91 16.30 -9.03
N HIS A 87 3.08 15.66 -7.87
CA HIS A 87 3.38 14.23 -7.79
C HIS A 87 2.45 13.44 -6.87
N LEU A 88 1.41 14.06 -6.31
CA LEU A 88 0.51 13.42 -5.35
C LEU A 88 -0.95 13.54 -5.79
N GLN A 89 -1.64 12.40 -5.83
CA GLN A 89 -3.08 12.32 -5.99
C GLN A 89 -3.71 11.74 -4.73
N VAL A 90 -4.59 12.51 -4.10
CA VAL A 90 -5.33 12.10 -2.89
C VAL A 90 -6.73 11.65 -3.29
N TYR A 91 -7.12 10.48 -2.77
CA TYR A 91 -8.46 9.91 -2.93
C TYR A 91 -9.29 10.24 -1.69
N ASP A 92 -10.06 11.32 -1.80
CA ASP A 92 -10.93 11.77 -0.72
C ASP A 92 -12.15 10.87 -0.54
N ARG A 93 -12.63 10.77 0.70
CA ARG A 93 -13.94 10.19 0.97
C ARG A 93 -15.02 11.10 0.35
N ASP A 94 -15.86 10.54 -0.49
CA ASP A 94 -17.04 11.26 -0.97
C ASP A 94 -18.06 11.37 0.16
N VAL A 95 -18.21 12.58 0.71
CA VAL A 95 -19.10 12.88 1.84
C VAL A 95 -20.58 12.85 1.42
N GLY A 96 -20.88 12.85 0.10
CA GLY A 96 -22.24 12.96 -0.44
C GLY A 96 -22.94 11.64 -0.79
N SER A 97 -22.26 10.49 -0.75
CA SER A 97 -22.75 9.24 -1.38
C SER A 97 -23.31 8.17 -0.41
N GLY A 98 -23.42 8.46 0.89
CA GLY A 98 -24.03 7.55 1.86
C GLY A 98 -23.29 7.46 3.20
N SER A 99 -23.19 6.25 3.76
CA SER A 99 -22.50 6.07 5.05
C SER A 99 -21.00 6.33 4.96
N MET A 100 -20.40 6.92 6.01
CA MET A 100 -18.95 7.16 6.09
C MET A 100 -18.15 5.89 5.79
N HIS A 101 -18.61 4.72 6.23
CA HIS A 101 -17.93 3.45 5.95
C HIS A 101 -17.91 3.11 4.46
N ALA A 102 -19.03 3.31 3.76
CA ALA A 102 -19.13 3.06 2.32
C ALA A 102 -18.22 4.01 1.51
N ALA A 103 -18.17 5.30 1.89
CA ALA A 103 -17.26 6.27 1.25
C ALA A 103 -15.77 5.88 1.41
N LEU A 104 -15.38 5.38 2.59
CA LEU A 104 -14.03 4.90 2.87
C LEU A 104 -13.68 3.63 2.08
N ILE A 105 -14.66 2.77 1.81
CA ILE A 105 -14.50 1.58 0.96
C ILE A 105 -14.35 2.01 -0.50
N ALA A 106 -15.25 2.87 -0.98
CA ALA A 106 -15.29 3.33 -2.36
C ALA A 106 -13.97 4.00 -2.78
N ARG A 107 -13.40 4.87 -1.93
CA ARG A 107 -12.10 5.51 -2.21
C ARG A 107 -10.96 4.47 -2.32
N SER A 108 -10.95 3.44 -1.47
CA SER A 108 -9.91 2.40 -1.48
C SER A 108 -10.01 1.49 -2.69
N ILE A 109 -11.24 1.13 -3.10
CA ILE A 109 -11.48 0.43 -4.36
C ILE A 109 -11.02 1.30 -5.53
N LYS A 110 -11.39 2.59 -5.54
CA LYS A 110 -11.03 3.51 -6.62
C LYS A 110 -9.51 3.63 -6.78
N LEU A 111 -8.77 3.75 -5.68
CA LEU A 111 -7.29 3.74 -5.70
C LEU A 111 -6.75 2.48 -6.38
N ALA A 112 -7.23 1.29 -5.99
CA ALA A 112 -6.78 0.03 -6.57
C ALA A 112 -7.14 -0.11 -8.06
N VAL A 113 -8.33 0.32 -8.45
CA VAL A 113 -8.79 0.33 -9.85
C VAL A 113 -7.98 1.30 -10.71
N ASP A 114 -7.68 2.49 -10.19
CA ASP A 114 -6.89 3.46 -10.95
C ASP A 114 -5.44 2.98 -11.09
N LEU A 115 -4.86 2.30 -10.08
CA LEU A 115 -3.55 1.65 -10.19
C LEU A 115 -3.54 0.54 -11.24
N SER A 116 -4.59 -0.30 -11.33
CA SER A 116 -4.65 -1.40 -12.28
C SER A 116 -4.74 -0.97 -13.75
N ARG A 117 -4.97 0.33 -14.00
CA ARG A 117 -5.01 0.92 -15.35
C ARG A 117 -3.66 1.51 -15.76
N GLU A 118 -2.71 1.63 -14.83
CA GLU A 118 -1.39 2.15 -15.12
C GLU A 118 -0.48 1.02 -15.62
N PRO A 119 0.28 1.22 -16.70
CA PRO A 119 1.15 0.19 -17.26
C PRO A 119 2.32 -0.17 -16.32
N ALA A 120 2.70 0.74 -15.43
CA ALA A 120 3.71 0.55 -14.41
C ALA A 120 3.18 1.08 -13.07
N ALA A 121 2.53 0.20 -12.30
CA ALA A 121 2.03 0.51 -10.97
C ALA A 121 2.53 -0.46 -9.89
N LEU A 122 2.58 0.05 -8.67
CA LEU A 122 2.88 -0.71 -7.45
C LEU A 122 1.98 -0.21 -6.33
N LEU A 123 1.38 -1.12 -5.56
CA LEU A 123 0.79 -0.78 -4.27
C LEU A 123 1.79 -1.13 -3.15
N ILE A 124 2.20 -0.13 -2.38
CA ILE A 124 2.95 -0.32 -1.14
C ILE A 124 1.96 -0.26 0.04
N ALA A 125 1.98 -1.27 0.91
CA ALA A 125 1.05 -1.32 2.02
C ALA A 125 1.65 -1.72 3.37
N GLY A 126 1.12 -1.13 4.44
CA GLY A 126 1.52 -1.38 5.83
C GLY A 126 0.32 -1.71 6.73
N PRO A 127 -0.20 -2.95 6.71
CA PRO A 127 -1.23 -3.37 7.65
C PRO A 127 -0.61 -3.69 9.02
N ALA A 128 -1.18 -3.11 10.08
CA ALA A 128 -0.72 -3.32 11.47
C ALA A 128 -1.38 -4.52 12.18
N LYS A 129 -2.16 -5.34 11.46
CA LYS A 129 -2.90 -6.50 12.01
C LYS A 129 -2.84 -7.67 11.04
N THR A 130 -3.01 -8.89 11.54
CA THR A 130 -3.13 -10.10 10.71
C THR A 130 -4.30 -10.00 9.72
N CYS A 131 -4.16 -10.60 8.54
CA CYS A 131 -5.23 -10.68 7.55
C CYS A 131 -6.42 -11.51 8.08
N PRO A 132 -7.63 -10.91 8.21
CA PRO A 132 -8.84 -11.65 8.56
C PRO A 132 -9.09 -12.86 7.67
N TRP A 133 -9.69 -13.93 8.23
CA TRP A 133 -9.90 -15.23 7.56
C TRP A 133 -10.54 -15.10 6.17
N SER A 134 -11.59 -14.28 6.09
CA SER A 134 -12.42 -14.16 4.90
C SER A 134 -11.81 -13.40 3.74
N ILE A 135 -10.78 -12.57 3.96
CA ILE A 135 -10.25 -11.71 2.90
C ILE A 135 -9.44 -12.56 1.92
N GLN A 136 -9.77 -12.43 0.65
CA GLN A 136 -9.16 -13.15 -0.47
C GLN A 136 -8.87 -12.19 -1.62
N PRO A 137 -7.85 -12.47 -2.46
CA PRO A 137 -7.61 -11.70 -3.67
C PRO A 137 -8.72 -11.93 -4.70
N THR A 138 -9.57 -10.92 -4.93
CA THR A 138 -10.78 -11.09 -5.77
C THR A 138 -11.16 -9.88 -6.62
N GLY A 139 -10.42 -8.76 -6.53
CA GLY A 139 -10.73 -7.54 -7.29
C GLY A 139 -11.98 -6.80 -6.79
N ILE A 140 -12.68 -7.35 -5.79
CA ILE A 140 -13.83 -6.75 -5.12
C ILE A 140 -13.55 -6.62 -3.62
N TRP A 141 -14.24 -5.70 -2.97
CA TRP A 141 -14.07 -5.48 -1.54
C TRP A 141 -14.70 -6.61 -0.73
N ILE A 142 -13.87 -7.34 0.02
CA ILE A 142 -14.33 -8.32 1.00
C ILE A 142 -14.15 -7.74 2.40
N ALA A 143 -15.26 -7.57 3.12
CA ALA A 143 -15.23 -7.24 4.53
C ALA A 143 -14.60 -8.40 5.33
N GLY A 144 -13.62 -8.06 6.16
CA GLY A 144 -12.94 -9.05 6.99
C GLY A 144 -13.84 -9.66 8.07
N LYS A 145 -13.66 -10.97 8.27
CA LYS A 145 -14.26 -11.77 9.32
C LYS A 145 -13.17 -12.68 9.90
N ASN A 146 -13.21 -12.89 11.21
CA ASN A 146 -12.32 -13.83 11.88
C ASN A 146 -12.76 -15.29 11.62
N GLN A 147 -12.04 -16.26 12.19
CA GLN A 147 -12.35 -17.69 12.05
C GLN A 147 -13.73 -18.08 12.63
N LEU A 148 -14.21 -17.33 13.62
CA LEU A 148 -15.54 -17.49 14.23
C LEU A 148 -16.65 -16.78 13.44
N ARG A 149 -16.34 -16.27 12.23
CA ARG A 149 -17.24 -15.49 11.36
C ARG A 149 -17.72 -14.16 11.96
N GLN A 150 -17.08 -13.70 13.03
CA GLN A 150 -17.34 -12.39 13.61
C GLN A 150 -16.66 -11.31 12.77
N LYS A 151 -17.27 -10.13 12.72
CA LYS A 151 -16.77 -9.00 11.92
C LYS A 151 -15.40 -8.54 12.46
N GLU A 152 -14.40 -8.55 11.57
CA GLU A 152 -13.04 -8.08 11.86
C GLU A 152 -12.59 -7.23 10.68
N THR A 153 -12.75 -5.92 10.77
CA THR A 153 -12.47 -5.04 9.64
C THR A 153 -10.99 -4.69 9.56
N SER A 154 -10.35 -5.00 8.43
CA SER A 154 -9.05 -4.41 8.06
C SER A 154 -9.18 -3.79 6.67
N GLY A 155 -9.25 -2.46 6.64
CA GLY A 155 -9.38 -1.74 5.38
C GLY A 155 -8.17 -1.97 4.47
N THR A 156 -6.97 -1.99 5.04
CA THR A 156 -5.72 -2.23 4.31
C THR A 156 -5.70 -3.61 3.66
N TRP A 157 -6.02 -4.69 4.39
CA TRP A 157 -6.06 -6.03 3.78
C TRP A 157 -7.13 -6.17 2.70
N SER A 158 -8.28 -5.52 2.87
CA SER A 158 -9.30 -5.48 1.83
C SER A 158 -8.80 -4.71 0.59
N THR A 159 -8.10 -3.59 0.75
CA THR A 159 -7.46 -2.85 -0.36
C THR A 159 -6.42 -3.72 -1.08
N ILE A 160 -5.54 -4.40 -0.33
CA ILE A 160 -4.53 -5.31 -0.91
C ILE A 160 -5.24 -6.45 -1.68
N GLY A 161 -6.31 -7.03 -1.13
CA GLY A 161 -7.08 -8.10 -1.80
C GLY A 161 -7.79 -7.65 -3.09
N VAL A 162 -8.25 -6.40 -3.12
CA VAL A 162 -8.76 -5.77 -4.36
C VAL A 162 -7.60 -5.62 -5.36
N ALA A 163 -6.51 -4.95 -4.95
CA ALA A 163 -5.37 -4.66 -5.82
C ALA A 163 -4.77 -5.93 -6.44
N VAL A 164 -4.47 -6.94 -5.61
CA VAL A 164 -3.95 -8.23 -6.07
C VAL A 164 -4.92 -8.92 -7.04
N GLY A 165 -6.23 -8.92 -6.72
CA GLY A 165 -7.22 -9.52 -7.61
C GLY A 165 -7.44 -8.76 -8.92
N LEU A 166 -7.03 -7.50 -8.99
CA LEU A 166 -6.96 -6.69 -10.22
C LEU A 166 -5.61 -6.80 -10.95
N GLY A 167 -4.69 -7.65 -10.46
CA GLY A 167 -3.37 -7.85 -11.06
C GLY A 167 -2.34 -6.77 -10.70
N VAL A 168 -2.63 -5.87 -9.76
CA VAL A 168 -1.68 -4.83 -9.33
C VAL A 168 -0.57 -5.48 -8.49
N PRO A 169 0.72 -5.30 -8.85
CA PRO A 169 1.83 -5.72 -8.01
C PRO A 169 1.76 -5.05 -6.64
N CYS A 170 2.02 -5.79 -5.58
CA CYS A 170 1.96 -5.29 -4.21
C CYS A 170 3.25 -5.57 -3.46
N LEU A 171 3.70 -4.59 -2.68
CA LEU A 171 4.76 -4.73 -1.70
C LEU A 171 4.17 -4.42 -0.32
N VAL A 172 4.27 -5.36 0.62
CA VAL A 172 3.63 -5.27 1.92
C VAL A 172 4.66 -5.38 3.03
N TYR A 173 4.68 -4.42 3.95
CA TYR A 173 5.45 -4.50 5.19
C TYR A 173 4.58 -5.09 6.30
N LEU A 174 5.07 -6.16 6.93
CA LEU A 174 4.44 -6.89 8.02
C LEU A 174 5.41 -6.94 9.21
N PRO A 175 5.16 -6.17 10.29
CA PRO A 175 6.00 -6.23 11.48
C PRO A 175 5.83 -7.58 12.16
N LEU A 176 6.89 -8.09 12.78
CA LEU A 176 6.81 -9.34 13.54
C LEU A 176 5.82 -9.19 14.72
N PRO A 177 4.99 -10.22 15.02
CA PRO A 177 4.98 -11.56 14.43
C PRO A 177 3.97 -11.73 13.27
N ILE A 178 3.53 -10.65 12.62
CA ILE A 178 2.52 -10.70 11.56
C ILE A 178 3.13 -11.37 10.32
N MET A 179 2.49 -12.44 9.87
CA MET A 179 2.86 -13.15 8.65
C MET A 179 1.82 -12.88 7.55
N PRO A 180 2.23 -12.93 6.28
CA PRO A 180 1.28 -12.80 5.18
C PRO A 180 0.30 -14.00 5.19
N PRO A 181 -0.93 -13.81 4.69
CA PRO A 181 -1.88 -14.92 4.60
C PRO A 181 -1.33 -16.02 3.68
N ASN A 182 -1.19 -17.23 4.21
CA ASN A 182 -0.67 -18.42 3.52
C ASN A 182 -1.77 -19.27 2.85
N ARG A 183 -2.97 -18.72 2.71
CA ARG A 183 -4.16 -19.42 2.20
C ARG A 183 -4.71 -18.73 0.97
N GLY A 184 -5.37 -19.46 0.07
CA GLY A 184 -5.92 -18.86 -1.14
C GLY A 184 -4.84 -18.43 -2.13
N ARG A 185 -5.17 -17.49 -3.03
CA ARG A 185 -4.32 -17.15 -4.20
C ARG A 185 -3.32 -16.02 -3.93
N TRP A 186 -2.91 -15.83 -2.68
CA TRP A 186 -2.03 -14.71 -2.34
C TRP A 186 -0.58 -14.89 -2.78
N ASN A 187 -0.06 -16.10 -2.98
CA ASN A 187 1.25 -16.35 -3.59
C ASN A 187 2.41 -15.40 -3.16
N TRP A 188 2.47 -15.03 -1.89
CA TRP A 188 3.46 -14.08 -1.38
C TRP A 188 4.87 -14.62 -1.49
N GLN A 189 5.80 -13.79 -1.92
CA GLN A 189 7.23 -14.09 -1.95
C GLN A 189 7.97 -13.21 -0.94
N PRO A 190 8.90 -13.77 -0.14
CA PRO A 190 9.77 -12.95 0.68
C PRO A 190 10.72 -12.17 -0.23
N THR A 191 10.97 -10.91 0.09
CA THR A 191 11.86 -10.05 -0.71
C THR A 191 13.34 -10.22 -0.34
N GLY A 192 13.62 -11.05 0.68
CA GLY A 192 14.93 -11.17 1.32
C GLY A 192 15.22 -10.07 2.34
N ILE A 193 14.24 -9.18 2.59
CA ILE A 193 14.35 -8.09 3.56
C ILE A 193 13.29 -8.26 4.64
N ASP A 194 13.72 -8.14 5.89
CA ASP A 194 12.88 -8.34 7.07
C ASP A 194 11.57 -7.54 7.00
N GLY A 195 10.47 -8.26 7.19
CA GLY A 195 9.11 -7.71 7.20
C GLY A 195 8.52 -7.42 5.82
N TRP A 196 9.31 -7.39 4.74
CA TRP A 196 8.80 -7.08 3.41
C TRP A 196 8.45 -8.34 2.60
N TRP A 197 7.24 -8.31 2.03
CA TRP A 197 6.70 -9.37 1.19
C TRP A 197 6.19 -8.79 -0.11
N GLU A 198 6.32 -9.54 -1.20
CA GLU A 198 5.85 -9.11 -2.51
C GLU A 198 4.84 -10.07 -3.13
N HIS A 199 3.92 -9.46 -3.88
CA HIS A 199 3.04 -10.12 -4.81
C HIS A 199 3.32 -9.54 -6.19
N ALA A 200 3.81 -10.35 -7.13
CA ALA A 200 4.23 -9.89 -8.46
C ALA A 200 3.08 -9.32 -9.33
N GLY A 201 1.83 -9.62 -8.97
CA GLY A 201 0.66 -9.42 -9.82
C GLY A 201 0.37 -10.72 -10.57
N VAL A 202 -0.88 -10.94 -10.96
CA VAL A 202 -1.24 -12.08 -11.82
C VAL A 202 -1.23 -11.57 -13.25
N HIS A 203 -0.40 -12.16 -14.10
CA HIS A 203 -0.52 -12.03 -15.56
C HIS A 203 -1.66 -12.89 -16.08
#